data_AF-A0A8T4S8H9-F1
#
_entry.id   AF-A0A8T4S8H9-F1
#
_cell.length_a   1.000
_cell.length_b   1.000
_cell.length_c   1.000
_cell.angle_alpha   90.00
_cell.angle_beta   90.00
_cell.angle_gamma   90.00
#
_symmetry.space_group_name_H-M   'P 1'
#
loop_
_entity.id
_entity.type
_entity.pdbx_description
1 polymer ?
#
loop_
_entity_poly.entity_id
_entity_poly.type
_entity_poly.pdbx_seq_one_letter_code
_entity_poly.pdbx_strand_id
1 'polypeptide(L)'
;MSFKLLPILLIIGIFSGCSAREYDDKLSDCSDLSNTNRAKDFCITSIAVENKDATICDNEFLSASGYSYECRAQVFANLDRCLELSPPALQASCFIYMSEQQNNVEACDRIEEIGLEGWEEFRDNCYLNYYGIINMTGIPKKVSNDRTICEKLLSRRGINSCYFEMADIYGEEQFCDRVVAESEGEKKSLDSCYYQIAMSKGNEELCGKITDYAYTQQRCYYFLAKEKSDALICVKILSKEEVTQKLINDCLKSGSPQSTCSQISGDSLRESCYYSLDEAASS
;
A
#
# COMPACT_ATOMS: atom_id res chain seq x y z
N MET A 1 -80.70 -16.49 -29.59
CA MET A 1 -80.04 -15.45 -28.77
C MET A 1 -78.90 -16.10 -28.03
N SER A 2 -77.71 -15.53 -28.24
CA SER A 2 -76.42 -15.92 -27.70
C SER A 2 -76.34 -15.78 -26.18
N PHE A 3 -75.41 -16.50 -25.56
CA PHE A 3 -74.50 -16.13 -24.44
C PHE A 3 -74.04 -17.44 -23.78
N LYS A 4 -73.03 -18.11 -24.36
CA LYS A 4 -71.61 -18.06 -23.96
C LYS A 4 -71.39 -18.39 -22.49
N LEU A 5 -70.89 -19.62 -22.29
CA LEU A 5 -70.18 -20.10 -21.11
C LEU A 5 -69.15 -19.06 -20.63
N LEU A 6 -69.22 -18.70 -19.35
CA LEU A 6 -68.12 -18.08 -18.62
C LEU A 6 -67.33 -19.17 -17.89
N PRO A 7 -66.04 -19.34 -18.16
CA PRO A 7 -65.14 -20.01 -17.25
C PRO A 7 -64.11 -19.04 -16.66
N ILE A 8 -63.95 -19.16 -15.33
CA ILE A 8 -62.66 -19.12 -14.61
C ILE A 8 -61.99 -17.73 -14.49
N LEU A 9 -62.21 -17.10 -13.34
CA LEU A 9 -61.29 -16.14 -12.73
C LEU A 9 -59.95 -16.83 -12.44
N LEU A 10 -58.93 -16.54 -13.24
CA LEU A 10 -57.54 -16.81 -12.93
C LEU A 10 -56.92 -15.55 -12.31
N ILE A 11 -56.57 -15.66 -11.04
CA ILE A 11 -55.61 -14.83 -10.33
C ILE A 11 -54.24 -15.13 -10.95
N ILE A 12 -53.59 -14.14 -11.59
CA ILE A 12 -52.14 -13.94 -11.81
C ILE A 12 -52.03 -12.50 -12.36
N GLY A 13 -51.22 -11.55 -11.92
CA GLY A 13 -50.19 -11.48 -10.90
C GLY A 13 -49.64 -10.04 -10.95
N ILE A 14 -49.48 -9.41 -9.79
CA ILE A 14 -48.80 -8.14 -9.64
C ILE A 14 -47.31 -8.42 -9.87
N PHE A 15 -46.79 -8.07 -11.04
CA PHE A 15 -45.38 -7.76 -11.21
C PHE A 15 -45.30 -6.27 -11.53
N SER A 16 -45.05 -5.49 -10.48
CA SER A 16 -44.66 -4.09 -10.54
C SER A 16 -43.33 -3.98 -11.29
N GLY A 17 -43.40 -3.87 -12.62
CA GLY A 17 -42.36 -3.22 -13.39
C GLY A 17 -42.56 -1.72 -13.27
N CYS A 18 -41.63 -1.01 -12.61
CA CYS A 18 -41.61 0.44 -12.64
C CYS A 18 -41.58 0.90 -14.11
N SER A 19 -42.48 1.81 -14.46
CA SER A 19 -42.52 2.37 -15.82
C SER A 19 -41.33 3.32 -16.02
N ALA A 20 -40.70 3.31 -17.20
CA ALA A 20 -39.56 4.18 -17.52
C ALA A 20 -39.81 5.68 -17.25
N ARG A 21 -41.09 6.10 -17.22
CA ARG A 21 -41.50 7.48 -16.99
C ARG A 21 -41.42 7.90 -15.51
N GLU A 22 -41.73 6.99 -14.59
CA GLU A 22 -41.59 7.23 -13.13
C GLU A 22 -40.11 7.25 -12.69
N TYR A 23 -39.27 6.60 -13.49
CA TYR A 23 -37.83 6.51 -13.30
C TYR A 23 -37.11 7.83 -13.67
N ASP A 24 -37.44 8.42 -14.82
CA ASP A 24 -36.86 9.70 -15.25
C ASP A 24 -37.19 10.85 -14.28
N ASP A 25 -38.41 10.83 -13.70
CA ASP A 25 -38.85 11.83 -12.73
C ASP A 25 -37.99 11.79 -11.43
N LYS A 26 -37.72 10.58 -10.88
CA LYS A 26 -36.87 10.43 -9.68
C LYS A 26 -35.41 10.87 -9.90
N LEU A 27 -34.85 10.61 -11.08
CA LEU A 27 -33.48 11.02 -11.39
C LEU A 27 -33.39 12.54 -11.55
N SER A 28 -34.45 13.17 -12.08
CA SER A 28 -34.56 14.63 -12.16
C SER A 28 -34.63 15.27 -10.77
N ASP A 29 -35.35 14.66 -9.82
CA ASP A 29 -35.41 15.12 -8.43
C ASP A 29 -34.03 15.15 -7.75
N CYS A 30 -33.14 14.20 -8.07
CA CYS A 30 -31.77 14.20 -7.54
C CYS A 30 -30.97 15.45 -8.00
N SER A 31 -31.26 15.95 -9.20
CA SER A 31 -30.56 17.11 -9.76
C SER A 31 -30.96 18.42 -9.08
N ASP A 32 -32.17 18.48 -8.51
CA ASP A 32 -32.75 19.64 -7.83
C ASP A 32 -32.40 19.70 -6.32
N LEU A 33 -31.69 18.70 -5.79
CA LEU A 33 -31.24 18.71 -4.40
C LEU A 33 -30.33 19.92 -4.12
N SER A 34 -30.80 20.79 -3.23
CA SER A 34 -30.32 22.18 -3.11
C SER A 34 -28.97 22.35 -2.41
N ASN A 35 -28.37 21.31 -1.81
CA ASN A 35 -27.14 21.50 -1.04
C ASN A 35 -26.18 20.30 -1.11
N THR A 36 -25.03 20.54 -1.74
CA THR A 36 -23.82 19.70 -1.90
C THR A 36 -23.87 18.61 -2.98
N ASN A 37 -22.80 18.56 -3.80
CA ASN A 37 -22.59 17.51 -4.82
C ASN A 37 -22.76 16.10 -4.24
N ARG A 38 -22.33 15.89 -2.99
CA ARG A 38 -22.45 14.63 -2.27
C ARG A 38 -23.88 14.11 -2.10
N ALA A 39 -24.85 15.00 -1.86
CA ALA A 39 -26.25 14.59 -1.73
C ALA A 39 -26.82 14.12 -3.07
N LYS A 40 -26.41 14.76 -4.18
CA LYS A 40 -26.77 14.36 -5.54
C LYS A 40 -26.13 13.02 -5.89
N ASP A 41 -24.83 12.87 -5.61
CA ASP A 41 -24.09 11.64 -5.86
C ASP A 41 -24.73 10.44 -5.14
N PHE A 42 -25.09 10.60 -3.86
CA PHE A 42 -25.77 9.57 -3.08
C PHE A 42 -27.17 9.24 -3.61
N CYS A 43 -27.94 10.25 -4.01
CA CYS A 43 -29.27 10.08 -4.58
C CYS A 43 -29.22 9.26 -5.87
N ILE A 44 -28.37 9.66 -6.82
CA ILE A 44 -28.19 8.98 -8.10
C ILE A 44 -27.71 7.55 -7.88
N THR A 45 -26.75 7.36 -6.97
CA THR A 45 -26.23 6.02 -6.63
C THR A 45 -27.30 5.11 -6.03
N SER A 46 -28.13 5.65 -5.13
CA SER A 46 -29.23 4.88 -4.52
C SER A 46 -30.24 4.42 -5.57
N ILE A 47 -30.59 5.30 -6.51
CA ILE A 47 -31.45 4.95 -7.64
C ILE A 47 -30.79 3.86 -8.50
N ALA A 48 -29.49 4.01 -8.82
CA ALA A 48 -28.77 3.02 -9.60
C ALA A 48 -28.81 1.63 -8.95
N VAL A 49 -28.53 1.56 -7.66
CA VAL A 49 -28.52 0.32 -6.86
C VAL A 49 -29.91 -0.30 -6.76
N GLU A 50 -30.94 0.50 -6.47
CA GLU A 50 -32.33 0.03 -6.38
C GLU A 50 -32.78 -0.60 -7.71
N ASN A 51 -32.42 0.01 -8.83
CA ASN A 51 -32.82 -0.44 -10.16
C ASN A 51 -31.88 -1.50 -10.76
N LYS A 52 -30.75 -1.78 -10.12
CA LYS A 52 -29.67 -2.65 -10.66
C LYS A 52 -29.22 -2.24 -12.06
N ASP A 53 -29.25 -0.94 -12.34
CA ASP A 53 -28.90 -0.38 -13.64
C ASP A 53 -27.69 0.53 -13.49
N ALA A 54 -26.57 0.05 -14.01
CA ALA A 54 -25.29 0.73 -13.90
C ALA A 54 -25.13 1.85 -14.93
N THR A 55 -25.98 1.94 -15.95
CA THR A 55 -25.96 3.06 -16.92
C THR A 55 -26.30 4.38 -16.25
N ILE A 56 -27.06 4.33 -15.15
CA ILE A 56 -27.41 5.46 -14.29
C ILE A 56 -26.16 6.09 -13.68
N CYS A 57 -25.13 5.29 -13.43
CA CYS A 57 -23.88 5.79 -12.88
C CYS A 57 -23.05 6.60 -13.90
N ASP A 58 -23.40 6.61 -15.18
CA ASP A 58 -22.81 7.51 -16.19
C ASP A 58 -23.42 8.92 -16.15
N ASN A 59 -24.28 9.19 -15.18
CA ASN A 59 -24.81 10.52 -14.95
C ASN A 59 -23.67 11.55 -14.86
N GLU A 60 -23.86 12.69 -15.52
CA GLU A 60 -22.84 13.74 -15.65
C GLU A 60 -22.32 14.23 -14.28
N PHE A 61 -23.20 14.31 -13.27
CA PHE A 61 -22.83 14.75 -11.93
C PHE A 61 -21.83 13.79 -11.26
N LEU A 62 -22.12 12.49 -11.32
CA LEU A 62 -21.25 11.43 -10.78
C LEU A 62 -19.92 11.35 -11.53
N SER A 63 -19.96 11.53 -12.86
CA SER A 63 -18.78 11.48 -13.71
C SER A 63 -17.83 12.65 -13.42
N ALA A 64 -18.37 13.85 -13.19
CA ALA A 64 -17.59 15.03 -12.84
C ALA A 64 -16.95 14.94 -11.44
N SER A 65 -17.57 14.22 -10.51
CA SER A 65 -17.09 14.05 -9.14
C SER A 65 -16.21 12.81 -8.94
N GLY A 66 -16.13 11.91 -9.93
CA GLY A 66 -15.40 10.64 -9.86
C GLY A 66 -16.13 9.52 -9.11
N TYR A 67 -17.36 9.77 -8.64
CA TYR A 67 -18.18 8.80 -7.88
C TYR A 67 -18.92 7.79 -8.78
N SER A 68 -18.87 7.96 -10.10
CA SER A 68 -19.47 7.00 -11.05
C SER A 68 -18.94 5.57 -10.85
N TYR A 69 -17.66 5.42 -10.50
CA TYR A 69 -17.04 4.12 -10.25
C TYR A 69 -17.57 3.45 -8.98
N GLU A 70 -17.71 4.22 -7.89
CA GLU A 70 -18.27 3.73 -6.63
C GLU A 70 -19.75 3.31 -6.80
N CYS A 71 -20.52 4.11 -7.55
CA CYS A 71 -21.90 3.80 -7.91
C CYS A 71 -22.01 2.45 -8.63
N ARG A 72 -21.22 2.25 -9.68
CA ARG A 72 -21.28 1.01 -10.48
C ARG A 72 -20.88 -0.21 -9.65
N ALA A 73 -19.88 -0.06 -8.79
CA ALA A 73 -19.43 -1.15 -7.94
C ALA A 73 -20.52 -1.60 -6.94
N GLN A 74 -21.29 -0.65 -6.39
CA GLN A 74 -22.46 -0.94 -5.55
C GLN A 74 -23.59 -1.64 -6.31
N VAL A 75 -23.86 -1.23 -7.55
CA VAL A 75 -24.95 -1.77 -8.38
C VAL A 75 -24.79 -3.27 -8.63
N PHE A 76 -23.57 -3.71 -8.94
CA PHE A 76 -23.39 -5.04 -9.48
C PHE A 76 -23.42 -6.13 -8.43
N ALA A 77 -22.75 -5.92 -7.30
CA ALA A 77 -22.65 -6.88 -6.20
C ALA A 77 -22.46 -8.36 -6.64
N ASN A 78 -21.86 -8.58 -7.82
CA ASN A 78 -21.68 -9.86 -8.52
C ASN A 78 -20.48 -9.70 -9.46
N LEU A 79 -19.52 -10.63 -9.37
CA LEU A 79 -18.26 -10.56 -10.10
C LEU A 79 -18.42 -10.63 -11.61
N ASP A 80 -19.35 -11.42 -12.14
CA ASP A 80 -19.50 -11.57 -13.60
C ASP A 80 -19.99 -10.28 -14.25
N ARG A 81 -20.74 -9.48 -13.50
CA ARG A 81 -21.22 -8.18 -13.97
C ARG A 81 -20.13 -7.12 -14.02
N CYS A 82 -19.04 -7.28 -13.28
CA CYS A 82 -17.89 -6.37 -13.39
C CYS A 82 -17.27 -6.40 -14.80
N LEU A 83 -17.36 -7.53 -15.52
CA LEU A 83 -16.84 -7.68 -16.89
C LEU A 83 -17.69 -6.97 -17.95
N GLU A 84 -18.95 -6.67 -17.64
CA GLU A 84 -19.86 -5.94 -18.55
C GLU A 84 -19.53 -4.44 -18.62
N LEU A 85 -18.61 -3.97 -17.77
CA LEU A 85 -18.23 -2.58 -17.67
C LEU A 85 -17.24 -2.13 -18.76
N SER A 86 -17.35 -0.86 -19.15
CA SER A 86 -16.39 -0.18 -20.01
C SER A 86 -16.13 1.22 -19.46
N PRO A 87 -14.87 1.70 -19.40
CA PRO A 87 -13.66 1.06 -19.92
C PRO A 87 -13.06 -0.03 -18.99
N PRO A 88 -12.03 -0.79 -19.42
CA PRO A 88 -11.36 -1.80 -18.60
C PRO A 88 -10.93 -1.36 -17.19
N ALA A 89 -10.54 -0.10 -17.01
CA ALA A 89 -10.20 0.47 -15.70
C ALA A 89 -11.37 0.37 -14.68
N LEU A 90 -12.60 0.44 -15.17
CA LEU A 90 -13.80 0.31 -14.37
C LEU A 90 -14.10 -1.16 -14.03
N GLN A 91 -13.74 -2.10 -14.90
CA GLN A 91 -13.79 -3.53 -14.56
C GLN A 91 -12.88 -3.84 -13.36
N ALA A 92 -11.63 -3.32 -13.39
CA ALA A 92 -10.68 -3.49 -12.30
C ALA A 92 -11.16 -2.85 -11.00
N SER A 93 -11.70 -1.63 -11.08
CA SER A 93 -12.27 -0.92 -9.93
C SER A 93 -13.44 -1.67 -9.30
N CYS A 94 -14.29 -2.29 -10.11
CA CYS A 94 -15.38 -3.14 -9.64
C CYS A 94 -14.85 -4.35 -8.86
N PHE A 95 -13.85 -5.08 -9.39
CA PHE A 95 -13.25 -6.20 -8.66
C PHE A 95 -12.57 -5.80 -7.35
N ILE A 96 -11.89 -4.64 -7.31
CA ILE A 96 -11.31 -4.10 -6.08
C ILE A 96 -12.40 -3.81 -5.04
N TYR A 97 -13.48 -3.15 -5.43
CA TYR A 97 -14.60 -2.89 -4.52
C TYR A 97 -15.23 -4.18 -4.02
N MET A 98 -15.42 -5.16 -4.91
CA MET A 98 -16.00 -6.46 -4.57
C MET A 98 -15.13 -7.22 -3.57
N SER A 99 -13.80 -7.12 -3.69
CA SER A 99 -12.92 -7.74 -2.71
C SER A 99 -13.10 -7.15 -1.33
N GLU A 100 -13.24 -5.83 -1.24
CA GLU A 100 -13.42 -5.13 0.03
C GLU A 100 -14.80 -5.30 0.65
N GLN A 101 -15.85 -4.87 -0.06
CA GLN A 101 -17.17 -4.67 0.53
C GLN A 101 -17.93 -5.97 0.72
N GLN A 102 -17.55 -7.00 -0.04
CA GLN A 102 -18.10 -8.35 0.12
C GLN A 102 -17.15 -9.29 0.83
N ASN A 103 -16.00 -8.79 1.31
CA ASN A 103 -14.97 -9.60 1.95
C ASN A 103 -14.56 -10.81 1.09
N ASN A 104 -14.38 -10.59 -0.22
CA ASN A 104 -14.17 -11.64 -1.21
C ASN A 104 -12.84 -11.44 -1.96
N VAL A 105 -11.73 -11.86 -1.38
CA VAL A 105 -10.39 -11.67 -1.98
C VAL A 105 -10.24 -12.34 -3.37
N GLU A 106 -11.02 -13.39 -3.67
CA GLU A 106 -11.03 -14.06 -4.98
C GLU A 106 -11.47 -13.12 -6.11
N ALA A 107 -12.18 -12.04 -5.78
CA ALA A 107 -12.50 -10.97 -6.73
C ALA A 107 -11.24 -10.38 -7.37
N CYS A 108 -10.13 -10.30 -6.63
CA CYS A 108 -8.86 -9.82 -7.17
C CYS A 108 -8.29 -10.74 -8.26
N ASP A 109 -8.55 -12.05 -8.21
CA ASP A 109 -8.08 -12.99 -9.25
C ASP A 109 -8.78 -12.77 -10.58
N ARG A 110 -10.04 -12.32 -10.57
CA ARG A 110 -10.80 -12.01 -11.79
C ARG A 110 -10.23 -10.84 -12.60
N ILE A 111 -9.32 -10.05 -12.04
CA ILE A 111 -8.67 -8.93 -12.75
C ILE A 111 -7.88 -9.41 -13.97
N GLU A 112 -7.38 -10.65 -13.97
CA GLU A 112 -6.73 -11.28 -15.13
C GLU A 112 -7.61 -11.25 -16.39
N GLU A 113 -8.93 -11.36 -16.22
CA GLU A 113 -9.86 -11.52 -17.33
C GLU A 113 -10.17 -10.24 -18.09
N ILE A 114 -9.78 -9.10 -17.53
CA ILE A 114 -9.92 -7.78 -18.15
C ILE A 114 -9.05 -7.71 -19.42
N GLY A 115 -7.95 -8.47 -19.48
CA GLY A 115 -7.04 -8.47 -20.62
C GLY A 115 -6.25 -7.16 -20.77
N LEU A 116 -6.06 -6.40 -19.68
CA LEU A 116 -5.20 -5.22 -19.67
C LEU A 116 -3.72 -5.61 -19.65
N GLU A 117 -2.90 -4.87 -20.39
CA GLU A 117 -1.45 -4.96 -20.23
C GLU A 117 -1.07 -4.48 -18.81
N GLY A 118 -0.28 -5.29 -18.09
CA GLY A 118 0.10 -5.01 -16.71
C GLY A 118 -1.00 -5.28 -15.67
N TRP A 119 -2.00 -6.10 -15.99
CA TRP A 119 -3.08 -6.50 -15.08
C TRP A 119 -2.55 -7.10 -13.75
N GLU A 120 -1.36 -7.70 -13.75
CA GLU A 120 -0.72 -8.27 -12.56
C GLU A 120 -0.51 -7.20 -11.47
N GLU A 121 -0.16 -5.97 -11.86
CA GLU A 121 0.02 -4.86 -10.92
C GLU A 121 -1.32 -4.40 -10.32
N PHE A 122 -2.39 -4.38 -11.13
CA PHE A 122 -3.74 -4.07 -10.66
C PHE A 122 -4.26 -5.14 -9.71
N ARG A 123 -4.01 -6.41 -10.03
CA ARG A 123 -4.32 -7.54 -9.16
C ARG A 123 -3.56 -7.45 -7.84
N ASP A 124 -2.25 -7.23 -7.88
CA ASP A 124 -1.45 -7.14 -6.67
C ASP A 124 -1.91 -5.98 -5.78
N ASN A 125 -2.22 -4.82 -6.36
CA ASN A 125 -2.78 -3.69 -5.62
C ASN A 125 -4.14 -4.04 -4.99
N CYS A 126 -5.00 -4.79 -5.69
CA CYS A 126 -6.25 -5.30 -5.12
C CYS A 126 -6.00 -6.13 -3.86
N TYR A 127 -5.04 -7.07 -3.92
CA TYR A 127 -4.64 -7.90 -2.78
C TYR A 127 -4.09 -7.07 -1.62
N LEU A 128 -3.14 -6.18 -1.88
CA LEU A 128 -2.52 -5.32 -0.87
C LEU A 128 -3.56 -4.42 -0.17
N ASN A 129 -4.50 -3.89 -0.94
CA ASN A 129 -5.56 -3.04 -0.43
C ASN A 129 -6.64 -3.82 0.34
N TYR A 130 -6.96 -5.06 -0.08
CA TYR A 130 -7.85 -5.95 0.66
C TYR A 130 -7.29 -6.26 2.06
N TYR A 131 -6.01 -6.59 2.15
CA TYR A 131 -5.35 -6.90 3.42
C TYR A 131 -4.90 -5.67 4.21
N GLY A 132 -5.18 -4.45 3.72
CA GLY A 132 -4.90 -3.20 4.41
C GLY A 132 -3.43 -2.82 4.47
N ILE A 133 -2.58 -3.39 3.61
CA ILE A 133 -1.15 -3.03 3.50
C ILE A 133 -1.01 -1.68 2.81
N ILE A 134 -1.78 -1.45 1.74
CA ILE A 134 -1.93 -0.13 1.12
C ILE A 134 -3.35 0.37 1.35
N ASN A 135 -3.55 1.69 1.22
CA ASN A 135 -4.85 2.31 1.36
C ASN A 135 -5.22 3.06 0.07
N MET A 136 -5.91 2.37 -0.84
CA MET A 136 -6.36 2.96 -2.10
C MET A 136 -7.63 3.81 -1.93
N THR A 137 -8.43 3.55 -0.90
CA THR A 137 -9.73 4.21 -0.67
C THR A 137 -9.66 5.44 0.23
N GLY A 138 -8.48 5.71 0.81
CA GLY A 138 -8.29 6.77 1.81
C GLY A 138 -8.87 6.42 3.18
N ILE A 139 -9.45 5.23 3.37
CA ILE A 139 -9.99 4.75 4.65
C ILE A 139 -8.94 3.85 5.31
N PRO A 140 -8.35 4.25 6.46
CA PRO A 140 -7.38 3.41 7.16
C PRO A 140 -7.99 2.05 7.51
N LYS A 141 -7.35 0.96 7.06
CA LYS A 141 -7.76 -0.40 7.38
C LYS A 141 -6.85 -1.02 8.41
N LYS A 142 -7.41 -1.96 9.17
CA LYS A 142 -6.60 -2.83 10.01
C LYS A 142 -5.79 -3.75 9.11
N VAL A 143 -4.47 -3.64 9.18
CA VAL A 143 -3.55 -4.55 8.50
C VAL A 143 -3.84 -5.99 8.94
N SER A 144 -3.99 -6.87 7.97
CA SER A 144 -4.14 -8.31 8.22
C SER A 144 -2.90 -8.89 8.90
N ASN A 145 -3.11 -9.84 9.82
CA ASN A 145 -2.01 -10.60 10.43
C ASN A 145 -1.54 -11.78 9.57
N ASP A 146 -2.13 -12.02 8.40
CA ASP A 146 -1.67 -13.05 7.47
C ASP A 146 -0.31 -12.65 6.88
N ARG A 147 0.77 -13.30 7.32
CA ARG A 147 2.13 -12.98 6.88
C ARG A 147 2.51 -13.58 5.52
N THR A 148 1.63 -14.38 4.94
CA THR A 148 1.86 -15.07 3.66
C THR A 148 1.32 -14.29 2.46
N ILE A 149 0.72 -13.12 2.68
CA ILE A 149 0.08 -12.32 1.63
C ILE A 149 1.02 -12.02 0.46
N CYS A 150 2.27 -11.67 0.76
CA CYS A 150 3.24 -11.32 -0.29
C CYS A 150 3.56 -12.50 -1.22
N GLU A 151 3.35 -13.74 -0.80
CA GLU A 151 3.53 -14.95 -1.61
C GLU A 151 2.41 -15.15 -2.64
N LYS A 152 1.28 -14.43 -2.49
CA LYS A 152 0.12 -14.47 -3.40
C LYS A 152 0.23 -13.45 -4.54
N LEU A 153 1.21 -12.55 -4.47
CA LEU A 153 1.44 -11.49 -5.44
C LEU A 153 2.26 -12.01 -6.63
N LEU A 154 2.06 -11.40 -7.80
CA LEU A 154 2.64 -11.87 -9.06
C LEU A 154 3.77 -10.96 -9.55
N SER A 155 3.60 -9.65 -9.45
CA SER A 155 4.56 -8.68 -9.95
C SER A 155 5.71 -8.52 -8.95
N ARG A 156 6.95 -8.48 -9.45
CA ARG A 156 8.15 -8.22 -8.61
C ARG A 156 8.03 -6.91 -7.83
N ARG A 157 7.43 -5.87 -8.45
CA ARG A 157 7.16 -4.60 -7.79
C ARG A 157 6.19 -4.77 -6.62
N GLY A 158 5.06 -5.46 -6.84
CA GLY A 158 4.08 -5.76 -5.81
C GLY A 158 4.66 -6.58 -4.67
N ILE A 159 5.40 -7.65 -4.98
CA ILE A 159 6.08 -8.52 -4.00
C ILE A 159 7.06 -7.70 -3.14
N ASN A 160 7.97 -6.95 -3.76
CA ASN A 160 8.95 -6.16 -3.02
C ASN A 160 8.29 -5.07 -2.18
N SER A 161 7.30 -4.35 -2.73
CA SER A 161 6.53 -3.35 -1.99
C SER A 161 5.82 -3.96 -0.78
N CYS A 162 5.20 -5.13 -0.95
CA CYS A 162 4.56 -5.87 0.14
C CYS A 162 5.54 -6.16 1.27
N TYR A 163 6.70 -6.73 0.95
CA TYR A 163 7.69 -7.05 1.97
C TYR A 163 8.26 -5.82 2.66
N PHE A 164 8.46 -4.70 1.97
CA PHE A 164 8.87 -3.45 2.61
C PHE A 164 7.85 -2.93 3.61
N GLU A 165 6.57 -2.89 3.23
CA GLU A 165 5.50 -2.45 4.13
C GLU A 165 5.36 -3.39 5.33
N MET A 166 5.45 -4.71 5.13
CA MET A 166 5.44 -5.70 6.21
C MET A 166 6.63 -5.50 7.16
N ALA A 167 7.81 -5.19 6.62
CA ALA A 167 9.00 -4.93 7.40
C ALA A 167 8.84 -3.68 8.28
N ASP A 168 8.19 -2.63 7.79
CA ASP A 168 7.86 -1.43 8.56
C ASP A 168 6.80 -1.69 9.63
N ILE A 169 5.68 -2.30 9.23
CA ILE A 169 4.52 -2.58 10.11
C ILE A 169 4.91 -3.49 11.27
N TYR A 170 5.69 -4.54 11.02
CA TYR A 170 6.07 -5.52 12.04
C TYR A 170 7.45 -5.25 12.66
N GLY A 171 8.27 -4.40 12.04
CA GLY A 171 9.65 -4.18 12.45
C GLY A 171 10.51 -5.44 12.34
N GLU A 172 10.26 -6.35 11.39
CA GLU A 172 10.95 -7.64 11.30
C GLU A 172 11.84 -7.72 10.05
N GLU A 173 13.15 -7.92 10.25
CA GLU A 173 14.16 -7.94 9.18
C GLU A 173 13.99 -9.10 8.20
N GLN A 174 13.32 -10.17 8.63
CA GLN A 174 13.03 -11.34 7.80
C GLN A 174 12.19 -10.97 6.58
N PHE A 175 11.40 -9.89 6.65
CA PHE A 175 10.69 -9.37 5.48
C PHE A 175 11.64 -8.66 4.50
N CYS A 176 12.64 -7.89 4.98
CA CYS A 176 13.68 -7.35 4.10
C CYS A 176 14.47 -8.47 3.40
N ASP A 177 14.75 -9.58 4.11
CA ASP A 177 15.48 -10.75 3.57
C ASP A 177 14.74 -11.44 2.40
N ARG A 178 13.43 -11.19 2.22
CA ARG A 178 12.60 -11.75 1.14
C ARG A 178 12.57 -10.89 -0.13
N VAL A 179 13.07 -9.65 -0.06
CA VAL A 179 13.09 -8.73 -1.19
C VAL A 179 14.15 -9.15 -2.20
N VAL A 180 13.78 -9.20 -3.48
CA VAL A 180 14.70 -9.49 -4.58
C VAL A 180 15.05 -8.17 -5.27
N ALA A 181 16.25 -7.65 -5.03
CA ALA A 181 16.73 -6.37 -5.57
C ALA A 181 17.75 -6.58 -6.70
N GLU A 182 17.36 -6.23 -7.93
CA GLU A 182 18.23 -6.41 -9.10
C GLU A 182 18.72 -5.06 -9.65
N SER A 183 17.85 -4.05 -9.62
CA SER A 183 18.19 -2.68 -10.03
C SER A 183 18.82 -1.89 -8.87
N GLU A 184 19.57 -0.85 -9.23
CA GLU A 184 20.19 0.05 -8.24
C GLU A 184 19.15 0.76 -7.35
N GLY A 185 17.97 1.07 -7.89
CA GLY A 185 16.86 1.65 -7.11
C GLY A 185 16.29 0.67 -6.08
N GLU A 186 16.16 -0.60 -6.44
CA GLU A 186 15.69 -1.65 -5.54
C GLU A 186 16.73 -1.95 -4.44
N LYS A 187 18.02 -1.95 -4.78
CA LYS A 187 19.10 -2.11 -3.78
C LYS A 187 19.08 -1.01 -2.74
N LYS A 188 18.90 0.25 -3.18
CA LYS A 188 18.74 1.39 -2.26
C LYS A 188 17.50 1.26 -1.36
N SER A 189 16.40 0.73 -1.91
CA SER A 189 15.18 0.47 -1.14
C SER A 189 15.40 -0.64 -0.10
N LEU A 190 16.12 -1.70 -0.46
CA LEU A 190 16.51 -2.78 0.43
C LEU A 190 17.46 -2.30 1.55
N ASP A 191 18.45 -1.50 1.19
CA ASP A 191 19.35 -0.84 2.14
C ASP A 191 18.58 0.05 3.13
N SER A 192 17.58 0.79 2.65
CA SER A 192 16.67 1.58 3.49
C SER A 192 15.84 0.70 4.44
N CYS A 193 15.38 -0.47 3.98
CA CYS A 193 14.64 -1.44 4.82
C CYS A 193 15.49 -1.88 6.02
N TYR A 194 16.72 -2.34 5.77
CA TYR A 194 17.62 -2.75 6.85
C TYR A 194 17.99 -1.58 7.76
N TYR A 195 18.24 -0.39 7.21
CA TYR A 195 18.52 0.82 8.00
C TYR A 195 17.39 1.14 8.98
N GLN A 196 16.14 1.20 8.51
CA GLN A 196 14.96 1.50 9.34
C GLN A 196 14.83 0.53 10.52
N ILE A 197 14.97 -0.77 10.25
CA ILE A 197 14.86 -1.80 11.29
C ILE A 197 16.05 -1.78 12.24
N ALA A 198 17.27 -1.56 11.72
CA ALA A 198 18.46 -1.41 12.54
C ALA A 198 18.30 -0.28 13.56
N MET A 199 17.79 0.87 13.12
CA MET A 199 17.52 2.02 14.00
C MET A 199 16.39 1.70 15.00
N SER A 200 15.25 1.20 14.52
CA SER A 200 14.08 0.89 15.37
C SER A 200 14.40 -0.12 16.48
N LYS A 201 15.18 -1.16 16.17
CA LYS A 201 15.59 -2.21 17.13
C LYS A 201 16.86 -1.87 17.91
N GLY A 202 17.59 -0.84 17.49
CA GLY A 202 18.96 -0.64 17.94
C GLY A 202 19.86 -1.84 17.63
N ASN A 203 19.72 -2.51 16.48
CA ASN A 203 20.52 -3.68 16.12
C ASN A 203 21.57 -3.33 15.07
N GLU A 204 22.83 -3.16 15.47
CA GLU A 204 23.90 -2.79 14.56
C GLU A 204 24.34 -3.90 13.61
N GLU A 205 23.99 -5.17 13.85
CA GLU A 205 24.29 -6.25 12.91
C GLU A 205 23.55 -6.05 11.59
N LEU A 206 22.36 -5.45 11.64
CA LEU A 206 21.55 -5.15 10.46
C LEU A 206 22.20 -4.07 9.58
N CYS A 207 22.97 -3.15 10.16
CA CYS A 207 23.76 -2.20 9.36
C CYS A 207 24.73 -2.96 8.44
N GLY A 208 25.26 -4.11 8.85
CA GLY A 208 26.15 -4.95 8.05
C GLY A 208 25.51 -5.53 6.78
N LYS A 209 24.18 -5.64 6.72
CA LYS A 209 23.43 -6.10 5.54
C LYS A 209 23.28 -5.03 4.47
N ILE A 210 23.51 -3.76 4.80
CA ILE A 210 23.42 -2.63 3.87
C ILE A 210 24.60 -2.65 2.90
N THR A 211 24.31 -2.59 1.60
CA THR A 211 25.32 -2.70 0.53
C THR A 211 25.84 -1.36 0.02
N ASP A 212 25.07 -0.26 0.15
CA ASP A 212 25.54 1.11 -0.05
C ASP A 212 26.49 1.52 1.08
N TYR A 213 27.75 1.17 0.88
CA TYR A 213 28.84 1.40 1.82
C TYR A 213 29.24 2.87 1.94
N ALA A 214 28.97 3.70 0.94
CA ALA A 214 29.48 5.07 0.92
C ALA A 214 28.72 5.99 1.88
N TYR A 215 27.44 5.71 2.14
CA TYR A 215 26.60 6.63 2.90
C TYR A 215 25.68 5.93 3.89
N THR A 216 24.80 5.05 3.41
CA THR A 216 23.70 4.52 4.23
C THR A 216 24.19 3.62 5.36
N GLN A 217 25.14 2.72 5.06
CA GLN A 217 25.67 1.82 6.08
C GLN A 217 26.48 2.56 7.16
N GLN A 218 27.38 3.46 6.74
CA GLN A 218 28.23 4.19 7.68
C GLN A 218 27.37 5.04 8.63
N ARG A 219 26.33 5.66 8.09
CA ARG A 219 25.35 6.44 8.85
C ARG A 219 24.57 5.58 9.85
N CYS A 220 24.18 4.37 9.46
CA CYS A 220 23.53 3.40 10.35
C CYS A 220 24.39 3.13 11.60
N TYR A 221 25.64 2.73 11.40
CA TYR A 221 26.56 2.49 12.50
C TYR A 221 26.82 3.75 13.34
N TYR A 222 27.00 4.91 12.70
CA TYR A 222 27.24 6.17 13.39
C TYR A 222 26.08 6.55 14.32
N PHE A 223 24.84 6.48 13.84
CA PHE A 223 23.69 6.84 14.66
C PHE A 223 23.47 5.85 15.80
N LEU A 224 23.63 4.55 15.56
CA LEU A 224 23.53 3.54 16.62
C LEU A 224 24.65 3.68 17.65
N ALA A 225 25.89 3.98 17.24
CA ALA A 225 27.00 4.25 18.14
C ALA A 225 26.68 5.42 19.08
N LYS A 226 26.15 6.52 18.51
CA LYS A 226 25.75 7.70 19.26
C LYS A 226 24.58 7.43 20.20
N GLU A 227 23.53 6.78 19.71
CA GLU A 227 22.33 6.47 20.50
C GLU A 227 22.64 5.56 21.68
N LYS A 228 23.46 4.53 21.45
CA LYS A 228 23.91 3.59 22.49
C LYS A 228 25.05 4.14 23.36
N SER A 229 25.66 5.26 22.96
CA SER A 229 26.94 5.72 23.52
C SER A 229 28.02 4.62 23.50
N ASP A 230 28.02 3.80 22.45
CA ASP A 230 28.94 2.66 22.28
C ASP A 230 29.90 2.91 21.11
N ALA A 231 31.11 3.33 21.48
CA ALA A 231 32.17 3.63 20.54
C ALA A 231 32.74 2.39 19.82
N LEU A 232 32.49 1.17 20.31
CA LEU A 232 32.91 -0.04 19.60
C LEU A 232 32.16 -0.20 18.28
N ILE A 233 30.96 0.36 18.17
CA ILE A 233 30.19 0.39 16.93
C ILE A 233 30.89 1.29 15.90
N CYS A 234 31.56 2.37 16.32
CA CYS A 234 32.35 3.23 15.42
C CYS A 234 33.48 2.46 14.72
N VAL A 235 33.99 1.37 15.32
CA VAL A 235 35.04 0.53 14.71
C VAL A 235 34.54 -0.15 13.42
N LYS A 236 33.24 -0.44 13.31
CA LYS A 236 32.65 -1.01 12.10
C LYS A 236 32.60 -0.02 10.93
N ILE A 237 32.70 1.28 11.20
CA ILE A 237 32.85 2.33 10.17
C ILE A 237 34.31 2.39 9.71
N LEU A 238 35.26 2.31 10.65
CA LEU A 238 36.70 2.50 10.44
C LEU A 238 37.35 1.49 9.50
N SER A 239 36.76 0.31 9.30
CA SER A 239 37.33 -0.76 8.49
C SER A 239 37.17 -0.57 6.97
N LYS A 240 36.81 0.64 6.49
CA LYS A 240 36.48 0.89 5.07
C LYS A 240 37.31 2.02 4.47
N GLU A 241 37.82 1.80 3.26
CA GLU A 241 38.79 2.69 2.58
C GLU A 241 38.21 4.05 2.15
N GLU A 242 36.89 4.17 1.93
CA GLU A 242 36.23 5.38 1.41
C GLU A 242 35.52 6.23 2.47
N VAL A 243 35.94 6.16 3.73
CA VAL A 243 35.27 6.88 4.82
C VAL A 243 35.79 8.32 4.93
N THR A 244 34.88 9.29 5.08
CA THR A 244 35.30 10.65 5.42
C THR A 244 35.81 10.70 6.86
N GLN A 245 37.06 11.14 7.05
CA GLN A 245 37.70 11.32 8.37
C GLN A 245 36.82 12.10 9.37
N LYS A 246 35.96 12.99 8.86
CA LYS A 246 35.00 13.75 9.66
C LYS A 246 33.97 12.87 10.37
N LEU A 247 33.32 11.94 9.66
CA LEU A 247 32.29 11.07 10.24
C LEU A 247 32.88 10.17 11.34
N ILE A 248 34.11 9.71 11.13
CA ILE A 248 34.89 8.94 12.09
C ILE A 248 35.11 9.74 13.37
N ASN A 249 35.66 10.95 13.25
CA ASN A 249 35.97 11.80 14.39
C ASN A 249 34.69 12.18 15.16
N ASP A 250 33.61 12.49 14.45
CA ASP A 250 32.30 12.80 15.05
C ASP A 250 31.73 11.59 15.81
N CYS A 251 31.88 10.37 15.27
CA CYS A 251 31.44 9.14 15.95
C CYS A 251 32.16 8.94 17.29
N LEU A 252 33.49 9.10 17.28
CA LEU A 252 34.34 8.85 18.45
C LEU A 252 34.12 9.88 19.58
N LYS A 253 33.77 11.12 19.24
CA LYS A 253 33.43 12.18 20.21
C LYS A 253 32.12 11.93 20.95
N SER A 254 31.26 11.01 20.48
CA SER A 254 29.90 10.84 21.00
C SER A 254 29.77 9.96 22.26
N GLY A 255 30.88 9.47 22.85
CA GLY A 255 30.81 8.78 24.17
C GLY A 255 31.93 7.76 24.51
N SER A 256 33.12 7.83 23.90
CA SER A 256 34.09 6.72 24.03
C SER A 256 34.86 6.67 25.36
N PRO A 257 35.04 5.48 25.95
CA PRO A 257 36.21 5.16 26.78
C PRO A 257 37.48 5.11 25.93
N GLN A 258 38.60 5.59 26.47
CA GLN A 258 39.92 5.64 25.79
C GLN A 258 40.41 4.26 25.29
N SER A 259 39.94 3.18 25.91
CA SER A 259 40.27 1.79 25.53
C SER A 259 39.77 1.39 24.14
N THR A 260 38.75 2.06 23.59
CA THR A 260 38.18 1.72 22.27
C THR A 260 39.18 1.97 21.14
N CYS A 261 39.98 3.03 21.23
CA CYS A 261 40.96 3.36 20.18
C CYS A 261 41.97 2.22 19.96
N SER A 262 42.33 1.49 21.01
CA SER A 262 43.26 0.35 20.93
C SER A 262 42.79 -0.79 20.01
N GLN A 263 41.49 -0.88 19.72
CA GLN A 263 40.90 -1.92 18.89
C GLN A 263 40.87 -1.56 17.39
N ILE A 264 41.27 -0.34 17.04
CA ILE A 264 41.28 0.15 15.65
C ILE A 264 42.47 -0.43 14.90
N SER A 265 42.21 -1.02 13.73
CA SER A 265 43.24 -1.46 12.79
C SER A 265 43.72 -0.26 11.94
N GLY A 266 45.04 -0.11 11.80
CA GLY A 266 45.66 1.02 11.11
C GLY A 266 46.14 2.12 12.09
N ASP A 267 47.44 2.37 12.09
CA ASP A 267 48.07 3.22 13.10
C ASP A 267 47.61 4.68 13.02
N SER A 268 47.43 5.22 11.81
CA SER A 268 46.96 6.62 11.61
C SER A 268 45.53 6.85 12.14
N LEU A 269 44.61 5.92 11.90
CA LEU A 269 43.22 6.02 12.39
C LEU A 269 43.17 5.84 13.92
N ARG A 270 43.99 4.94 14.45
CA ARG A 270 44.15 4.73 15.89
C ARG A 270 44.65 5.98 16.60
N GLU A 271 45.67 6.63 16.04
CA GLU A 271 46.21 7.89 16.58
C GLU A 271 45.18 9.02 16.51
N SER A 272 44.46 9.17 15.39
CA SER A 272 43.38 10.17 15.26
C SER A 272 42.25 9.95 16.27
N CYS A 273 41.97 8.70 16.62
CA CYS A 273 41.01 8.37 17.67
C CYS A 273 41.46 8.88 19.03
N TYR A 274 42.69 8.57 19.44
CA TYR A 274 43.23 9.06 20.72
C TYR A 274 43.24 10.59 20.78
N TYR A 275 43.68 11.25 19.72
CA TYR A 275 43.69 12.71 19.63
C TYR A 275 42.28 13.32 19.78
N SER A 276 41.27 12.72 19.15
CA SER A 276 39.89 13.21 19.22
C SER A 276 39.27 13.08 20.61
N LEU A 277 39.67 12.06 21.38
CA LEU A 277 39.24 11.88 22.77
C LEU A 277 39.92 12.87 23.71
N ASP A 278 41.21 13.13 23.50
CA ASP A 278 41.96 14.11 24.29
C ASP A 278 41.44 15.55 24.06
N GLU A 279 41.07 15.88 22.82
CA GLU A 279 40.43 17.15 22.48
C GLU A 279 39.07 17.32 23.17
N ALA A 280 38.22 16.28 23.16
CA ALA A 280 36.91 16.28 23.81
C ALA A 280 36.97 16.36 25.35
N ALA A 281 38.02 15.81 25.97
CA ALA A 281 38.23 15.90 27.41
C ALA A 281 38.73 17.29 27.87
N SER A 282 39.21 18.12 26.93
CA SER A 282 39.78 19.44 27.20
C SER A 282 38.79 20.60 27.01
N SER A 283 37.56 20.30 26.60
CA SER A 283 36.46 21.24 26.30
C SER A 283 35.29 21.09 27.27
#